data_AF-A0A925G4P5-F1
#
_entry.id   AF-A0A925G4P5-F1
#
_cell.length_a   1.000
_cell.length_b   1.000
_cell.length_c   1.000
_cell.angle_alpha   90.00
_cell.angle_beta   90.00
_cell.angle_gamma   90.00
#
_symmetry.space_group_name_H-M   'P 1'
#
loop_
_entity.id
_entity.type
_entity.pdbx_description
1 polymer ?
#
loop_
_entity_poly.entity_id
_entity_poly.type
_entity_poly.pdbx_seq_one_letter_code
_entity_poly.pdbx_strand_id
1 'polypeptide(L)'
;MKKIILGFIAVSIITACATVQSIVRSTLPYTATLIIPAGTGTGSMRSAVSPASSADQIFGGSSNAQIKEVRVSNARIEASSPSNQNLGVFSTVRLYLSRSDGSGEVLVASRNDISANVGSSVVLDIDNSRFVDDIIKSSTARVRMEYVLRNSTNADISIRATLGFTSSPATAQ
;
A
#
# COMPACT_ATOMS: atom_id res chain seq x y z
N MET A 1 -3.05 -39.46 66.13
CA MET A 1 -4.44 -39.59 65.65
C MET A 1 -4.99 -38.18 65.39
N LYS A 2 -5.40 -37.91 64.13
CA LYS A 2 -6.52 -37.03 63.67
C LYS A 2 -6.71 -35.69 64.43
N LYS A 3 -6.74 -34.49 63.82
CA LYS A 3 -7.58 -33.97 62.71
C LYS A 3 -6.93 -32.64 62.23
N ILE A 4 -6.54 -32.42 60.96
CA ILE A 4 -7.27 -31.71 59.87
C ILE A 4 -8.37 -30.78 60.45
N ILE A 5 -8.48 -29.48 60.19
CA ILE A 5 -8.77 -28.79 58.92
C ILE A 5 -8.62 -27.27 59.16
N LEU A 6 -8.34 -26.52 58.08
CA LEU A 6 -8.97 -25.24 57.70
C LEU A 6 -8.07 -23.99 57.78
N GLY A 7 -7.73 -23.44 56.61
CA GLY A 7 -7.29 -22.04 56.51
C GLY A 7 -6.21 -21.70 55.47
N PHE A 8 -6.09 -22.40 54.33
CA PHE A 8 -5.21 -21.93 53.25
C PHE A 8 -5.97 -20.89 52.40
N ILE A 9 -5.73 -19.64 52.76
CA ILE A 9 -6.26 -18.43 52.12
C ILE A 9 -5.70 -18.29 50.70
N ALA A 10 -6.63 -18.21 49.76
CA ALA A 10 -6.59 -17.50 48.47
C ALA A 10 -5.27 -17.54 47.68
N VAL A 11 -5.15 -18.53 46.79
CA VAL A 11 -4.32 -18.41 45.58
C VAL A 11 -5.07 -17.49 44.63
N SER A 12 -4.75 -16.19 44.68
CA SER A 12 -5.19 -15.21 43.69
C SER A 12 -4.66 -15.63 42.32
N ILE A 13 -5.57 -16.02 41.45
CA ILE A 13 -5.32 -16.32 40.05
C ILE A 13 -4.83 -15.02 39.40
N ILE A 14 -3.54 -14.95 39.08
CA ILE A 14 -2.92 -13.86 38.34
C ILE A 14 -3.26 -14.04 36.85
N THR A 15 -4.54 -13.90 36.48
CA THR A 15 -4.97 -13.88 35.06
C THR A 15 -5.39 -12.47 34.67
N ALA A 16 -4.39 -11.60 34.48
CA ALA A 16 -4.46 -10.38 33.70
C ALA A 16 -2.99 -9.94 33.57
N CYS A 17 -2.37 -9.79 32.40
CA CYS A 17 -2.88 -9.19 31.20
C CYS A 17 -2.12 -9.82 30.02
N ALA A 18 -2.72 -10.82 29.36
CA ALA A 18 -2.38 -11.05 27.97
C ALA A 18 -3.11 -9.97 27.17
N THR A 19 -2.64 -8.72 27.22
CA THR A 19 -2.88 -7.84 26.07
C THR A 19 -2.13 -8.49 24.93
N VAL A 20 -2.85 -9.37 24.24
CA VAL A 20 -2.48 -9.85 22.92
C VAL A 20 -2.28 -8.58 22.12
N GLN A 21 -1.02 -8.15 22.04
CA GLN A 21 -0.52 -7.16 21.11
C GLN A 21 -0.60 -7.77 19.71
N SER A 22 -1.80 -8.19 19.30
CA SER A 22 -2.16 -8.18 17.89
C SER A 22 -2.36 -6.72 17.52
N ILE A 23 -1.28 -5.95 17.66
CA ILE A 23 -0.99 -4.83 16.79
C ILE A 23 -0.87 -5.52 15.45
N VAL A 24 -2.02 -5.70 14.79
CA VAL A 24 -2.10 -5.97 13.36
C VAL A 24 -1.36 -4.78 12.76
N ARG A 25 -0.04 -4.92 12.62
CA ARG A 25 0.82 -4.03 11.85
C ARG A 25 0.32 -4.23 10.43
N SER A 26 -0.72 -3.47 10.09
CA SER A 26 -1.46 -3.54 8.85
C SER A 26 -0.58 -2.97 7.75
N THR A 27 0.47 -3.70 7.41
CA THR A 27 1.29 -3.51 6.21
C THR A 27 0.71 -4.40 5.13
N LEU A 28 -0.57 -4.19 4.80
CA LEU A 28 -1.19 -4.93 3.71
C LEU A 28 -0.82 -4.25 2.39
N PRO A 29 -0.10 -4.94 1.50
CA PRO A 29 0.27 -4.35 0.24
C PRO A 29 -0.97 -4.20 -0.64
N TYR A 30 -1.21 -3.00 -1.15
CA TYR A 30 -2.08 -2.82 -2.31
C TYR A 30 -1.25 -3.00 -3.55
N THR A 31 -1.76 -3.77 -4.49
CA THR A 31 -1.10 -3.99 -5.79
C THR A 31 -2.00 -3.54 -6.93
N ALA A 32 -1.42 -2.86 -7.90
CA ALA A 32 -2.10 -2.44 -9.13
C ALA A 32 -1.21 -2.75 -10.33
N THR A 33 -1.80 -3.26 -11.41
CA THR A 33 -1.08 -3.55 -12.65
C THR A 33 -1.48 -2.52 -13.70
N LEU A 34 -0.54 -1.65 -14.06
CA LEU A 34 -0.74 -0.59 -15.04
C LEU A 34 -0.08 -0.96 -16.36
N ILE A 35 -0.77 -0.73 -17.48
CA ILE A 35 -0.25 -1.05 -18.81
C ILE A 35 0.15 0.25 -19.51
N ILE A 36 1.35 0.24 -20.08
CA ILE A 36 1.91 1.32 -20.90
C ILE A 36 1.95 0.83 -22.34
N PRO A 37 1.09 1.35 -23.23
CA PRO A 37 1.02 0.89 -24.61
C PRO A 37 2.33 1.12 -25.37
N ALA A 38 2.62 0.23 -26.32
CA ALA A 38 3.65 0.43 -27.33
C ALA A 38 3.39 1.72 -28.13
N GLY A 39 4.46 2.39 -28.56
CA GLY A 39 4.37 3.62 -29.34
C GLY A 39 3.94 4.85 -28.54
N THR A 40 3.87 4.77 -27.21
CA THR A 40 3.61 5.96 -26.38
C THR A 40 4.72 6.99 -26.58
N GLY A 41 4.35 8.21 -26.97
CA GLY A 41 5.29 9.31 -27.23
C GLY A 41 6.08 9.74 -25.99
N THR A 42 7.27 10.32 -26.22
CA THR A 42 8.19 10.76 -25.17
C THR A 42 7.97 12.21 -24.76
N GLY A 43 8.51 12.60 -23.60
CA GLY A 43 8.58 13.99 -23.12
C GLY A 43 7.26 14.63 -22.67
N SER A 44 6.12 13.99 -22.94
CA SER A 44 4.80 14.45 -22.49
C SER A 44 4.33 13.68 -21.26
N MET A 45 3.58 14.36 -20.40
CA MET A 45 2.93 13.77 -19.24
C MET A 45 1.76 12.89 -19.69
N ARG A 46 1.76 11.62 -19.26
CA ARG A 46 0.74 10.63 -19.57
C ARG A 46 0.24 9.99 -18.28
N SER A 47 -0.94 9.38 -18.33
CA SER A 47 -1.51 8.69 -17.19
C SER A 47 -2.03 7.31 -17.55
N ALA A 48 -1.77 6.33 -16.70
CA ALA A 48 -2.39 5.02 -16.71
C ALA A 48 -3.17 4.83 -15.41
N VAL A 49 -4.27 4.08 -15.45
CA VAL A 49 -5.09 3.85 -14.26
C VAL A 49 -5.45 2.38 -14.15
N SER A 50 -5.39 1.86 -12.92
CA SER A 50 -5.78 0.49 -12.61
C SER A 50 -6.56 0.46 -11.29
N PRO A 51 -7.57 -0.42 -11.17
CA PRO A 51 -8.04 -0.80 -9.84
C PRO A 51 -6.88 -1.40 -9.04
N ALA A 52 -6.85 -1.16 -7.74
CA ALA A 52 -5.90 -1.78 -6.84
C ALA A 52 -6.61 -2.85 -6.00
N SER A 53 -5.98 -4.01 -5.88
CA SER A 53 -6.46 -5.09 -5.01
C SER A 53 -5.71 -5.05 -3.68
N SER A 54 -6.43 -5.31 -2.59
CA SER A 54 -5.87 -5.48 -1.25
C SER A 54 -6.19 -6.85 -0.69
N ALA A 55 -5.25 -7.42 0.08
CA ALA A 55 -5.44 -8.75 0.66
C ALA A 55 -6.59 -8.80 1.68
N ASP A 56 -6.89 -7.71 2.40
CA ASP A 56 -8.02 -7.67 3.36
C ASP A 56 -9.39 -7.78 2.66
N GLN A 57 -9.48 -7.32 1.41
CA GLN A 57 -10.70 -7.47 0.60
C GLN A 57 -10.94 -8.95 0.20
N ILE A 58 -9.87 -9.77 0.22
CA ILE A 58 -9.91 -11.21 -0.10
C ILE A 58 -10.26 -12.04 1.16
N PHE A 59 -10.00 -11.54 2.36
CA PHE A 59 -10.20 -12.29 3.62
C PHE A 59 -11.37 -11.81 4.50
N GLY A 60 -12.22 -10.89 4.03
CA GLY A 60 -13.55 -10.67 4.61
C GLY A 60 -13.60 -10.13 6.05
N GLY A 61 -12.62 -9.33 6.46
CA GLY A 61 -12.58 -8.73 7.80
C GLY A 61 -13.23 -7.35 7.85
N SER A 62 -14.36 -7.22 8.56
CA SER A 62 -15.05 -5.95 8.89
C SER A 62 -14.25 -5.04 9.85
N SER A 63 -12.93 -4.89 9.66
CA SER A 63 -12.02 -4.16 10.57
C SER A 63 -11.69 -2.73 10.10
N ASN A 64 -12.16 -2.32 8.91
CA ASN A 64 -11.93 -0.98 8.34
C ASN A 64 -12.46 0.16 9.23
N ALA A 65 -13.43 -0.12 10.11
CA ALA A 65 -13.99 0.87 11.03
C ALA A 65 -13.01 1.33 12.13
N GLN A 66 -11.94 0.56 12.41
CA GLN A 66 -11.06 0.77 13.57
C GLN A 66 -9.65 1.27 13.22
N ILE A 67 -9.36 1.57 11.95
CA ILE A 67 -8.06 2.15 11.55
C ILE A 67 -8.17 3.67 11.44
N LYS A 68 -7.18 4.37 12.02
CA LYS A 68 -7.00 5.82 11.90
C LYS A 68 -5.55 6.14 11.54
N GLU A 69 -5.35 7.30 10.93
CA GLU A 69 -4.06 7.84 10.52
C GLU A 69 -3.30 6.90 9.58
N VAL A 70 -3.99 6.43 8.54
CA VAL A 70 -3.39 5.56 7.53
C VAL A 70 -2.43 6.38 6.67
N ARG A 71 -1.18 5.95 6.67
CA ARG A 71 -0.08 6.55 5.93
C ARG A 71 0.57 5.52 5.01
N VAL A 72 1.21 6.00 3.95
CA VAL A 72 1.97 5.16 3.05
C VAL A 72 3.33 4.92 3.70
N SER A 73 3.73 3.65 3.80
CA SER A 73 5.01 3.26 4.39
C SER A 73 6.06 2.90 3.34
N ASN A 74 5.61 2.42 2.17
CA ASN A 74 6.47 2.08 1.06
C ASN A 74 5.71 2.17 -0.26
N ALA A 75 6.40 2.51 -1.33
CA ALA A 75 5.89 2.52 -2.69
C ALA A 75 6.99 2.05 -3.63
N ARG A 76 6.70 1.01 -4.41
CA ARG A 76 7.61 0.46 -5.40
C ARG A 76 6.85 0.18 -6.69
N ILE A 77 7.50 0.43 -7.81
CA ILE A 77 7.08 -0.04 -9.12
C ILE A 77 8.06 -1.09 -9.64
N GLU A 78 7.55 -2.07 -10.36
CA GLU A 78 8.34 -3.12 -10.98
C GLU A 78 7.77 -3.49 -12.36
N ALA A 79 8.65 -3.83 -13.29
CA ALA A 79 8.23 -4.37 -14.57
C ALA A 79 7.71 -5.80 -14.38
N SER A 80 6.41 -5.99 -14.56
CA SER A 80 5.79 -7.32 -14.52
C SER A 80 5.88 -8.03 -15.87
N SER A 81 5.82 -7.28 -16.99
CA SER A 81 5.99 -7.85 -18.33
C SER A 81 6.43 -6.76 -19.33
N PRO A 82 7.50 -6.98 -20.12
CA PRO A 82 8.48 -8.05 -19.93
C PRO A 82 9.24 -7.84 -18.61
N SER A 83 9.53 -8.92 -17.87
CA SER A 83 10.08 -8.83 -16.49
C SER A 83 11.49 -8.26 -16.41
N ASN A 84 12.23 -8.25 -17.52
CA ASN A 84 13.55 -7.64 -17.67
C ASN A 84 13.49 -6.21 -18.24
N GLN A 85 12.29 -5.64 -18.41
CA GLN A 85 12.16 -4.27 -18.89
C GLN A 85 12.82 -3.29 -17.92
N ASN A 86 13.77 -2.52 -18.43
CA ASN A 86 14.39 -1.45 -17.66
C ASN A 86 13.41 -0.28 -17.52
N LEU A 87 13.15 0.13 -16.28
CA LEU A 87 12.29 1.26 -15.92
C LEU A 87 12.98 2.62 -16.11
N GLY A 88 14.25 2.64 -16.55
CA GLY A 88 14.94 3.84 -17.02
C GLY A 88 14.33 4.47 -18.28
N VAL A 89 13.35 3.81 -18.89
CA VAL A 89 12.46 4.41 -19.91
C VAL A 89 11.59 5.52 -19.34
N PHE A 90 11.31 5.51 -18.04
CA PHE A 90 10.62 6.59 -17.35
C PHE A 90 11.63 7.65 -16.90
N SER A 91 11.30 8.92 -17.09
CA SER A 91 12.02 10.05 -16.49
C SER A 91 11.41 10.43 -15.15
N THR A 92 10.08 10.45 -15.07
CA THR A 92 9.33 10.78 -13.86
C THR A 92 8.15 9.83 -13.73
N VAL A 93 7.84 9.43 -12.51
CA VAL A 93 6.64 8.67 -12.15
C VAL A 93 5.99 9.31 -10.92
N ARG A 94 4.67 9.42 -10.92
CA ARG A 94 3.85 9.84 -9.78
C ARG A 94 2.70 8.85 -9.61
N LEU A 95 2.51 8.38 -8.39
CA LEU A 95 1.41 7.50 -8.03
C LEU A 95 0.39 8.28 -7.21
N TYR A 96 -0.85 8.16 -7.64
CA TYR A 96 -2.01 8.69 -6.96
C TYR A 96 -2.91 7.55 -6.52
N LEU A 97 -3.49 7.72 -5.35
CA LEU A 97 -4.49 6.84 -4.79
C LEU A 97 -5.81 7.59 -4.73
N SER A 98 -6.90 6.94 -5.11
CA SER A 98 -8.25 7.49 -5.11
C SER A 98 -9.25 6.41 -4.72
N ARG A 99 -10.48 6.82 -4.40
CA ARG A 99 -11.60 5.89 -4.21
C ARG A 99 -11.98 5.23 -5.54
N SER A 100 -12.82 4.20 -5.50
CA SER A 100 -13.28 3.47 -6.69
C SER A 100 -13.94 4.37 -7.75
N ASP A 101 -14.63 5.42 -7.33
CA ASP A 101 -15.27 6.43 -8.19
C ASP A 101 -14.27 7.46 -8.77
N GLY A 102 -13.00 7.41 -8.37
CA GLY A 102 -11.96 8.38 -8.74
C GLY A 102 -11.98 9.67 -7.92
N SER A 103 -12.86 9.78 -6.92
CA SER A 103 -12.91 10.95 -6.02
C SER A 103 -11.82 10.90 -4.96
N GLY A 104 -11.49 12.08 -4.42
CA GLY A 104 -10.58 12.22 -3.27
C GLY A 104 -9.15 11.78 -3.57
N GLU A 105 -8.67 12.05 -4.78
CA GLU A 105 -7.32 11.67 -5.19
C GLU A 105 -6.24 12.33 -4.31
N VAL A 106 -5.21 11.54 -3.98
CA VAL A 106 -4.06 11.92 -3.17
C VAL A 106 -2.80 11.43 -3.86
N LEU A 107 -1.80 12.30 -4.01
CA LEU A 107 -0.44 11.89 -4.38
C LEU A 107 0.15 11.11 -3.20
N VAL A 108 0.54 9.86 -3.45
CA VAL A 108 1.03 8.95 -2.40
C VAL A 108 2.52 8.65 -2.54
N ALA A 109 3.05 8.73 -3.75
CA ALA A 109 4.47 8.58 -4.00
C ALA A 109 4.86 9.20 -5.34
N SER A 110 6.10 9.63 -5.45
CA SER A 110 6.66 10.11 -6.71
C SER A 110 8.15 9.81 -6.79
N ARG A 111 8.68 9.77 -8.00
CA ARG A 111 10.11 9.72 -8.25
C ARG A 111 10.39 10.54 -9.48
N ASN A 112 11.17 11.59 -9.28
CA ASN A 112 11.70 12.40 -10.35
C ASN A 112 13.10 11.90 -10.71
N ASP A 113 13.56 12.26 -11.91
CA ASP A 113 14.93 11.98 -12.36
C ASP A 113 15.34 10.51 -12.25
N ILE A 114 14.43 9.60 -12.64
CA ILE A 114 14.71 8.17 -12.69
C ILE A 114 15.88 7.92 -13.63
N SER A 115 16.93 7.29 -13.10
CA SER A 115 18.15 6.95 -13.85
C SER A 115 17.84 6.01 -15.01
N ALA A 116 18.53 6.20 -16.14
CA ALA A 116 18.42 5.32 -17.30
C ALA A 116 18.84 3.87 -16.99
N ASN A 117 19.62 3.64 -15.93
CA ASN A 117 20.16 2.34 -15.53
C ASN A 117 19.54 1.79 -14.23
N VAL A 118 18.31 2.20 -13.89
CA VAL A 118 17.66 1.83 -12.62
C VAL A 118 17.26 0.34 -12.56
N GLY A 119 17.22 -0.37 -13.68
CA GLY A 119 16.82 -1.77 -13.75
C GLY A 119 15.30 -1.95 -13.80
N SER A 120 14.79 -3.12 -13.42
CA SER A 120 13.36 -3.46 -13.54
C SER A 120 12.50 -3.09 -12.32
N SER A 121 13.07 -2.46 -11.29
CA SER A 121 12.35 -2.03 -10.10
C SER A 121 12.82 -0.66 -9.61
N VAL A 122 11.89 0.20 -9.22
CA VAL A 122 12.17 1.54 -8.67
C VAL A 122 11.38 1.72 -7.38
N VAL A 123 12.08 2.12 -6.32
CA VAL A 123 11.44 2.62 -5.10
C VAL A 123 11.11 4.09 -5.30
N LEU A 124 9.88 4.46 -4.97
CA LEU A 124 9.39 5.82 -5.10
C LEU A 124 9.51 6.55 -3.76
N ASP A 125 9.64 7.86 -3.84
CA ASP A 125 9.70 8.74 -2.68
C ASP A 125 8.26 8.98 -2.19
N ILE A 126 8.03 8.69 -0.91
CA ILE A 126 6.68 8.68 -0.34
C ILE A 126 6.20 10.10 -0.06
N ASP A 127 4.95 10.37 -0.42
CA ASP A 127 4.24 11.58 -0.03
C ASP A 127 3.19 11.22 1.04
N ASN A 128 3.40 11.74 2.25
CA ASN A 128 2.52 11.57 3.40
C ASN A 128 1.92 12.92 3.85
N SER A 129 1.85 13.90 2.95
CA SER A 129 1.23 15.22 3.21
C SER A 129 -0.24 15.11 3.57
N ARG A 130 -0.92 14.04 3.13
CA ARG A 130 -2.32 13.76 3.42
C ARG A 130 -2.49 12.33 3.90
N PHE A 131 -3.47 12.16 4.78
CA PHE A 131 -3.95 10.86 5.22
C PHE A 131 -4.80 10.21 4.12
N VAL A 132 -4.69 8.88 4.00
CA VAL A 132 -5.43 8.09 3.00
C VAL A 132 -6.54 7.22 3.62
N ASP A 133 -6.84 7.43 4.90
CA ASP A 133 -7.87 6.75 5.68
C ASP A 133 -9.17 6.54 4.93
N ASP A 134 -9.73 7.62 4.37
CA ASP A 134 -11.04 7.57 3.73
C ASP A 134 -11.03 6.80 2.41
N ILE A 135 -9.85 6.62 1.80
CA ILE A 135 -9.67 5.84 0.58
C ILE A 135 -9.52 4.36 0.94
N ILE A 136 -8.71 4.05 1.95
CA ILE A 136 -8.48 2.67 2.41
C ILE A 136 -9.72 2.08 3.10
N LYS A 137 -10.54 2.92 3.74
CA LYS A 137 -11.86 2.51 4.26
C LYS A 137 -12.89 2.27 3.17
N SER A 138 -12.69 2.85 1.98
CA SER A 138 -13.57 2.55 0.84
C SER A 138 -13.30 1.12 0.38
N SER A 139 -14.36 0.41 -0.02
CA SER A 139 -14.26 -1.02 -0.35
C SER A 139 -13.23 -1.32 -1.43
N THR A 140 -13.00 -0.41 -2.38
CA THR A 140 -12.03 -0.59 -3.47
C THR A 140 -11.28 0.71 -3.73
N ALA A 141 -9.95 0.66 -3.75
CA ALA A 141 -9.11 1.78 -4.12
C ALA A 141 -8.68 1.70 -5.60
N ARG A 142 -8.39 2.86 -6.19
CA ARG A 142 -7.94 3.01 -7.57
C ARG A 142 -6.59 3.70 -7.58
N VAL A 143 -5.62 3.12 -8.28
CA VAL A 143 -4.27 3.67 -8.43
C VAL A 143 -4.13 4.27 -9.83
N ARG A 144 -3.77 5.55 -9.88
CA ARG A 144 -3.42 6.25 -11.10
C ARG A 144 -1.93 6.56 -11.10
N MET A 145 -1.25 6.17 -12.16
CA MET A 145 0.15 6.51 -12.39
C MET A 145 0.23 7.59 -13.44
N GLU A 146 0.80 8.74 -13.09
CA GLU A 146 1.29 9.69 -14.08
C GLU A 146 2.75 9.44 -14.36
N TYR A 147 3.14 9.52 -15.62
CA TYR A 147 4.50 9.23 -16.02
C TYR A 147 4.93 10.10 -17.20
N VAL A 148 6.24 10.31 -17.30
CA VAL A 148 6.90 10.91 -18.45
C VAL A 148 7.90 9.90 -18.99
N LEU A 149 7.76 9.54 -20.27
CA LEU A 149 8.70 8.65 -20.94
C LEU A 149 9.89 9.44 -21.48
N ARG A 150 11.10 8.95 -21.18
CA ARG A 150 12.35 9.38 -21.79
C ARG A 150 12.49 8.78 -23.19
N ASN A 151 12.16 7.50 -23.33
CA ASN A 151 12.27 6.73 -24.56
C ASN A 151 10.93 6.09 -24.93
N SER A 152 10.64 5.97 -26.22
CA SER A 152 9.43 5.28 -26.69
C SER A 152 9.53 3.78 -26.41
N THR A 153 8.40 3.16 -26.16
CA THR A 153 8.29 1.72 -25.89
C THR A 153 7.94 1.00 -27.19
N ASN A 154 8.67 -0.06 -27.54
CA ASN A 154 8.40 -0.86 -28.74
C ASN A 154 7.41 -2.01 -28.49
N ALA A 155 7.07 -2.24 -27.22
CA ALA A 155 6.13 -3.25 -26.77
C ALA A 155 5.34 -2.70 -25.57
N ASP A 156 4.19 -3.30 -25.31
CA ASP A 156 3.40 -3.00 -24.12
C ASP A 156 4.19 -3.37 -22.87
N ILE A 157 4.22 -2.46 -21.90
CA ILE A 157 4.88 -2.68 -20.62
C ILE A 157 3.83 -2.75 -19.52
N SER A 158 3.74 -3.89 -18.86
CA SER A 158 2.96 -4.07 -17.64
C SER A 158 3.81 -3.74 -16.43
N ILE A 159 3.41 -2.73 -15.68
CA ILE A 159 4.03 -2.27 -14.44
C ILE A 159 3.18 -2.71 -13.27
N ARG A 160 3.78 -3.38 -12.29
CA ARG A 160 3.14 -3.62 -10.99
C ARG A 160 3.57 -2.51 -10.03
N ALA A 161 2.59 -1.77 -9.53
CA ALA A 161 2.76 -0.84 -8.43
C ALA A 161 2.36 -1.52 -7.13
N THR A 162 3.23 -1.50 -6.13
CA THR A 162 3.03 -2.06 -4.80
C THR A 162 3.13 -0.94 -3.77
N LEU A 163 2.05 -0.73 -3.01
CA LEU A 163 1.94 0.27 -1.96
C LEU A 163 1.78 -0.43 -0.61
N GLY A 164 2.68 -0.17 0.33
CA GLY A 164 2.53 -0.57 1.72
C GLY A 164 1.91 0.55 2.53
N PHE A 165 1.02 0.20 3.45
CA PHE A 165 0.41 1.16 4.38
C PHE A 165 0.84 0.87 5.80
N THR A 166 0.69 1.85 6.67
CA THR A 166 0.73 1.68 8.12
C THR A 166 -0.43 2.47 8.70
N SER A 167 -1.00 1.98 9.81
CA SER A 167 -2.08 2.64 10.52
C SER A 167 -1.81 2.64 12.02
N SER A 168 -2.41 3.61 12.70
CA SER A 168 -2.50 3.62 14.15
C SER A 168 -3.83 2.97 14.59
N PRO A 169 -3.86 2.21 15.70
CA PRO A 169 -5.12 1.72 16.24
C PRO A 169 -6.02 2.91 16.59
N ALA A 170 -7.29 2.90 16.15
CA ALA A 170 -8.27 3.82 16.71
C ALA A 170 -8.45 3.44 18.19
N THR A 171 -7.86 4.23 19.09
CA THR A 171 -8.09 4.04 20.52
C THR A 171 -9.59 4.21 20.76
N ALA A 172 -10.24 3.19 21.31
CA ALA A 172 -11.60 3.32 21.82
C ALA A 172 -11.55 4.38 22.93
N GLN A 173 -12.15 5.54 22.69
CA GLN A 173 -12.60 6.42 23.76
C GLN A 173 -13.96 5.96 24.25
#